data_AF-A0A315ZZB4-F1
#
_entry.id   AF-A0A315ZZB4-F1
#
_cell.length_a   1.000
_cell.length_b   1.000
_cell.length_c   1.000
_cell.angle_alpha   90.00
_cell.angle_beta   90.00
_cell.angle_gamma   90.00
#
_symmetry.space_group_name_H-M   'P 1'
#
loop_
_entity.id
_entity.type
_entity.pdbx_description
1 polymer ?
#
loop_
_entity_poly.entity_id
_entity_poly.type
_entity_poly.pdbx_seq_one_letter_code
_entity_poly.pdbx_strand_id
1 'polypeptide(L)' 'KALWKTGIYAESGMGCTGPIILVSEANCEKAEAELKKKGYIYTE' A
#
# COMPACT_ATOMS: atom_id res chain seq x y z
N LYS A 1 2.03 3.46 -8.09
CA LYS A 1 2.34 4.90 -7.88
C LYS A 1 1.32 5.67 -7.02
N ALA A 2 0.23 5.06 -6.54
CA ALA A 2 -0.76 5.79 -5.73
C ALA A 2 -0.15 6.37 -4.44
N LEU A 3 0.61 5.56 -3.71
CA LEU A 3 1.30 5.94 -2.48
C LEU A 3 2.41 6.98 -2.68
N TRP A 4 3.25 6.81 -3.71
CA TRP A 4 4.30 7.82 -3.99
C TRP A 4 3.74 9.19 -4.35
N LYS A 5 2.56 9.26 -4.98
CA LYS A 5 1.89 10.54 -5.29
C LYS A 5 1.44 11.29 -4.03
N THR A 6 1.26 10.59 -2.90
CA THR A 6 0.89 11.18 -1.62
C THR A 6 2.09 11.35 -0.69
N GLY A 7 3.32 11.14 -1.20
CA GLY A 7 4.55 11.23 -0.41
C GLY A 7 4.82 10.01 0.48
N ILE A 8 4.05 8.93 0.34
CA ILE A 8 4.25 7.70 1.10
C ILE A 8 5.24 6.82 0.36
N TYR A 9 6.42 6.61 0.96
CA TYR A 9 7.38 5.63 0.46
C TYR A 9 6.82 4.21 0.62
N ALA A 10 6.95 3.43 -0.45
CA ALA A 10 6.45 2.08 -0.56
C ALA A 10 7.33 1.28 -1.51
N GLU A 11 7.64 0.03 -1.18
CA GLU A 11 8.40 -0.89 -2.02
C GLU A 11 7.53 -2.04 -2.49
N SER A 12 7.75 -2.51 -3.71
CA SER A 12 7.09 -3.71 -4.24
C SER A 12 7.92 -4.94 -3.88
N GLY A 13 7.28 -5.96 -3.32
CA GLY A 13 7.86 -7.26 -3.05
C GLY A 13 7.06 -8.39 -3.70
N MET A 14 7.57 -9.60 -3.57
CA MET A 14 6.88 -10.82 -4.02
C MET A 14 6.87 -11.80 -2.84
N GLY A 15 5.69 -12.09 -2.30
CA GLY A 15 5.48 -13.15 -1.33
C GLY A 15 5.12 -14.46 -2.02
N CYS A 16 5.09 -15.56 -1.26
CA CYS A 16 4.64 -16.86 -1.78
C CYS A 16 3.19 -16.84 -2.30
N THR A 17 2.37 -15.89 -1.84
CA THR A 17 0.96 -15.71 -2.23
C THR A 17 0.77 -14.60 -3.27
N GLY A 18 1.86 -14.04 -3.82
CA GLY A 18 1.80 -13.05 -4.89
C GLY A 18 2.42 -11.69 -4.54
N PRO A 19 2.10 -10.63 -5.31
CA PRO A 19 2.73 -9.32 -5.15
C PRO A 19 2.30 -8.66 -3.85
N ILE A 20 3.27 -8.15 -3.10
CA ILE A 20 3.04 -7.38 -1.88
C ILE A 20 3.58 -5.96 -2.01
N ILE A 21 3.05 -5.05 -1.22
CA ILE A 21 3.59 -3.70 -1.07
C ILE A 21 4.07 -3.55 0.37
N LEU A 22 5.36 -3.26 0.54
CA LEU A 22 5.97 -2.95 1.82
C LEU A 22 5.86 -1.46 2.07
N VAL A 23 5.25 -1.08 3.19
CA VAL A 23 5.14 0.30 3.66
C VAL A 23 5.68 0.38 5.08
N SER A 24 6.21 1.54 5.46
CA SER A 24 6.59 1.77 6.85
C SER A 24 5.35 1.75 7.74
N GLU A 25 5.46 1.19 8.94
CA GLU A 25 4.35 1.06 9.89
C GLU A 25 3.68 2.42 10.18
N ALA A 26 4.48 3.49 10.32
CA ALA A 26 4.00 4.86 10.50
C ALA A 26 3.11 5.39 9.35
N ASN A 27 3.16 4.75 8.19
CA ASN A 27 2.38 5.09 7.01
C ASN A 27 1.36 4.00 6.64
N CYS A 28 1.22 2.93 7.43
CA CYS A 28 0.33 1.81 7.11
C CYS A 28 -1.13 2.27 6.99
N GLU A 29 -1.65 2.96 8.00
CA GLU A 29 -3.04 3.47 8.00
C GLU A 29 -3.32 4.41 6.83
N LYS A 30 -2.41 5.34 6.55
CA LYS A 30 -2.55 6.29 5.42
C LYS A 30 -2.47 5.58 4.08
N ALA A 31 -1.58 4.60 3.96
CA ALA A 31 -1.43 3.81 2.75
C ALA A 31 -2.67 2.96 2.49
N GLU A 32 -3.19 2.29 3.51
CA GLU A 32 -4.42 1.52 3.43
C GLU A 32 -5.61 2.37 3.03
N ALA A 33 -5.79 3.55 3.66
CA ALA A 33 -6.87 4.47 3.31
C ALA A 33 -6.81 4.92 1.84
N GLU A 34 -5.62 5.29 1.35
CA GLU A 34 -5.42 5.70 -0.04
C GLU A 34 -5.60 4.54 -1.03
N LEU A 35 -5.10 3.35 -0.70
CA LEU A 35 -5.26 2.16 -1.54
C LEU A 35 -6.71 1.70 -1.60
N LYS A 36 -7.43 1.75 -0.48
CA LYS A 36 -8.87 1.44 -0.39
C LYS A 36 -9.69 2.45 -1.18
N LYS A 37 -9.41 3.75 -1.04
CA LYS A 37 -10.07 4.82 -1.80
C LYS A 37 -9.91 4.66 -3.31
N LYS A 38 -8.79 4.10 -3.75
CA LYS A 38 -8.53 3.78 -5.17
C LYS A 38 -8.98 2.39 -5.60
N GLY A 39 -9.49 1.57 -4.68
CA GLY A 39 -9.96 0.21 -4.96
C GLY A 39 -8.84 -0.79 -5.27
N TYR A 40 -7.61 -0.54 -4.81
CA TYR A 40 -6.49 -1.47 -5.00
C TYR A 40 -6.45 -2.60 -3.97
N ILE A 41 -6.96 -2.33 -2.77
CA ILE A 41 -7.07 -3.31 -1.70
C ILE A 41 -8.51 -3.31 -1.19
N TYR A 42 -8.96 -4.48 -0.74
CA TYR A 42 -10.22 -4.63 -0.03
C TYR A 42 -9.89 -4.99 1.41
N THR A 43 -10.40 -4.21 2.35
CA THR A 43 -10.38 -4.53 3.78
C THR A 43 -11.80 -4.91 4.15
N GLU A 44 -12.02 -6.16 4.53
CA GLU A 44 -13.26 -6.64 5.15
C GLU A 44 -13.45 -6.04 6.56
#